data_AF-C1EHT1-F1
#
_entry.id   AF-C1EHT1-F1
#
_cell.length_a   1.000
_cell.length_b   1.000
_cell.length_c   1.000
_cell.angle_alpha   90.00
_cell.angle_beta   90.00
_cell.angle_gamma   90.00
#
_symmetry.space_group_name_H-M   'P 1'
#
loop_
_entity.id
_entity.type
_entity.pdbx_description
1 polymer ?
#
loop_
_entity_poly.entity_id
_entity_poly.type
_entity_poly.pdbx_seq_one_letter_code
_entity_poly.pdbx_strand_id
1 'polypeptide(L)'
;MTTVWEPDLDELLAIVAETEGCASEEEEDASNKGTKRKRAPPTKGPCEHGVKPRSQCKVCSACPHGKRRRHCKECGGSQICEHGRVRSQCKECGGASICEHGRQRHRCKECGGAGICEHGRQRSVCKECGGSSICEHGRIRSTCKECGGSQICEHGRQRHRCKECGGGGICEHGRQRSVCKECGGSQICEHGRVRSTCKECGGAGICEHGRQRHRCKECGGASICEHGRQRRYCKECGGSGICVHGRQRHSCKECGGGGICEHDRQRHRCKECGGSQICEHGRVRSTCKECGGGSICEHGRRRSGCKECGGGGICEHGRQRSRCKECGGGSICEHGRRRCECKECGGSQICEHGRRRSQCKECGGASICEHGRHRHQCKECRAAKAKQSR
;
A
#
# COMPACT_ATOMS: atom_id res chain seq x y z
N MET A 1 -90.20 -26.92 -59.66
CA MET A 1 -90.34 -25.63 -58.95
C MET A 1 -89.22 -25.60 -57.93
N THR A 2 -88.19 -24.80 -58.22
CA THR A 2 -86.95 -24.67 -57.46
C THR A 2 -87.19 -23.74 -56.27
N THR A 3 -87.24 -24.29 -55.05
CA THR A 3 -87.30 -23.50 -53.82
C THR A 3 -85.90 -23.00 -53.49
N VAL A 4 -85.68 -21.72 -53.80
CA VAL A 4 -84.52 -20.94 -53.34
C VAL A 4 -84.62 -20.84 -51.82
N TRP A 5 -83.57 -21.28 -51.13
CA TRP A 5 -83.43 -21.18 -49.67
C TRP A 5 -82.72 -19.84 -49.41
N GLU A 6 -83.45 -18.83 -48.93
CA GLU A 6 -82.91 -17.58 -48.41
C GLU A 6 -82.53 -17.81 -46.93
N PRO A 7 -81.25 -17.76 -46.55
CA PRO A 7 -80.86 -17.80 -45.15
C PRO A 7 -81.20 -16.47 -44.44
N ASP A 8 -81.76 -16.58 -43.24
CA ASP A 8 -82.16 -15.46 -42.39
C ASP A 8 -80.92 -14.67 -41.92
N LEU A 9 -80.80 -13.43 -42.40
CA LEU A 9 -79.60 -12.61 -42.22
C LEU A 9 -79.47 -12.08 -40.78
N ASP A 10 -80.57 -12.05 -40.01
CA ASP A 10 -80.57 -11.61 -38.61
C ASP A 10 -79.98 -12.68 -37.67
N GLU A 11 -80.13 -13.97 -38.00
CA GLU A 11 -79.53 -15.07 -37.23
C GLU A 11 -78.00 -15.17 -37.47
N LEU A 12 -77.54 -14.85 -38.69
CA LEU A 12 -76.11 -14.78 -39.00
C LEU A 12 -75.44 -13.55 -38.36
N LEU A 13 -76.14 -12.41 -38.24
CA LEU A 13 -75.62 -11.22 -37.56
C LEU A 13 -75.51 -11.39 -36.04
N ALA A 14 -76.37 -12.21 -35.43
CA ALA A 14 -76.26 -12.57 -34.00
C ALA A 14 -75.03 -13.46 -33.71
N ILE A 15 -74.66 -14.35 -34.63
CA ILE A 15 -73.46 -15.20 -34.51
C ILE A 15 -72.18 -14.38 -34.70
N VAL A 16 -72.18 -13.39 -35.59
CA VAL A 16 -71.02 -12.50 -35.81
C VAL A 16 -70.80 -11.53 -34.64
N ALA A 17 -71.87 -11.11 -33.95
CA ALA A 17 -71.79 -10.22 -32.78
C ALA A 17 -71.18 -10.85 -31.52
N GLU A 18 -71.16 -12.18 -31.39
CA GLU A 18 -70.41 -12.85 -30.30
C GLU A 18 -68.92 -13.06 -30.63
N THR A 19 -68.50 -12.86 -31.89
CA THR A 19 -67.11 -13.08 -32.33
C THR A 19 -66.26 -11.82 -32.45
N GLU A 20 -66.83 -10.62 -32.27
CA GLU A 20 -66.09 -9.35 -32.30
C GLU A 20 -66.06 -8.66 -30.92
N GLY A 21 -65.47 -9.35 -29.94
CA GLY A 21 -65.04 -8.78 -28.68
C GLY A 21 -63.57 -8.33 -28.74
N CYS A 22 -63.39 -7.03 -29.00
CA CYS A 22 -62.21 -6.17 -28.79
C CYS A 22 -60.89 -6.84 -28.33
N ALA A 23 -59.90 -6.76 -29.24
CA ALA A 23 -58.49 -6.91 -28.97
C ALA A 23 -58.02 -6.05 -27.78
N SER A 24 -57.40 -6.70 -26.80
CA SER A 24 -56.32 -6.11 -26.03
C SER A 24 -55.11 -7.01 -26.21
N GLU A 25 -54.11 -6.50 -26.90
CA GLU A 25 -52.79 -7.13 -27.02
C GLU A 25 -52.10 -7.02 -25.66
N GLU A 26 -52.32 -8.00 -24.78
CA GLU A 26 -51.42 -8.24 -23.66
C GLU A 26 -50.26 -9.10 -24.18
N GLU A 27 -49.09 -8.49 -24.37
CA GLU A 27 -47.85 -9.22 -24.62
C GLU A 27 -47.62 -10.25 -23.49
N GLU A 28 -47.46 -11.51 -23.87
CA GLU A 28 -46.95 -12.56 -22.99
C GLU A 28 -45.48 -12.27 -22.63
N ASP A 29 -45.26 -11.45 -21.59
CA ASP A 29 -44.02 -11.48 -20.82
C ASP A 29 -43.97 -12.85 -20.12
N ALA A 30 -43.06 -13.71 -20.57
CA ALA A 30 -42.66 -14.95 -19.91
C ALA A 30 -42.01 -14.66 -18.55
N SER A 31 -42.81 -14.14 -17.62
CA SER A 31 -42.45 -13.93 -16.24
C SER A 31 -42.55 -15.27 -15.53
N ASN A 32 -41.38 -15.89 -15.31
CA ASN A 32 -41.20 -17.01 -14.40
C ASN A 32 -41.72 -16.59 -13.00
N LYS A 33 -43.04 -16.72 -12.77
CA LYS A 33 -43.71 -16.50 -11.48
C LYS A 33 -43.29 -17.62 -10.54
N GLY A 34 -42.09 -17.50 -10.00
CA GLY A 34 -41.65 -18.28 -8.85
C GLY A 34 -42.73 -18.19 -7.78
N THR A 35 -43.24 -19.34 -7.35
CA THR A 35 -44.26 -19.47 -6.30
C THR A 35 -43.97 -18.48 -5.17
N LYS A 36 -44.79 -17.43 -5.01
CA LYS A 36 -44.69 -16.52 -3.87
C LYS A 36 -44.97 -17.34 -2.62
N ARG A 37 -43.92 -17.83 -1.97
CA ARG A 37 -44.04 -18.50 -0.67
C ARG A 37 -44.63 -17.48 0.30
N LYS A 38 -45.79 -17.79 0.87
CA LYS A 38 -46.44 -17.00 1.91
C LYS A 38 -45.41 -16.72 3.01
N ARG A 39 -45.07 -15.44 3.21
CA ARG A 39 -44.12 -15.01 4.23
C ARG A 39 -44.74 -15.34 5.58
N ALA A 40 -44.15 -16.29 6.31
CA ALA A 40 -44.59 -16.60 7.67
C ALA A 40 -44.64 -15.29 8.50
N PRO A 41 -45.60 -15.16 9.44
CA PRO A 41 -45.70 -13.99 10.30
C PRO A 41 -44.33 -13.70 10.93
N PRO A 42 -43.89 -12.43 11.03
CA PRO A 42 -42.64 -12.11 11.69
C PRO A 42 -42.78 -12.42 13.18
N THR A 43 -42.45 -13.65 13.59
CA THR A 43 -42.40 -14.04 14.99
C THR A 43 -41.32 -13.20 15.66
N LYS A 44 -41.72 -12.23 16.48
CA LYS A 44 -40.84 -11.34 17.25
C LYS A 44 -40.20 -12.09 18.45
N GLY A 45 -39.68 -13.29 18.25
CA GLY A 45 -39.04 -14.12 19.29
C GLY A 45 -37.60 -14.53 18.92
N PRO A 46 -36.74 -14.84 19.91
CA PRO A 46 -35.50 -15.56 19.64
C PRO A 46 -35.83 -16.91 18.96
N CYS A 47 -34.98 -17.36 18.04
CA CYS A 47 -35.15 -18.71 17.51
C CYS A 47 -34.84 -19.76 18.59
N GLU A 48 -35.16 -21.03 18.32
CA GLU A 48 -34.80 -22.17 19.19
C GLU A 48 -33.29 -22.28 19.47
N HIS A 49 -32.46 -21.58 18.69
CA HIS A 49 -31.01 -21.49 18.86
C HIS A 49 -30.59 -20.23 19.66
N GLY A 50 -31.52 -19.55 20.34
CA GLY A 50 -31.27 -18.39 21.19
C GLY A 50 -30.97 -17.06 20.48
N VAL A 51 -30.98 -17.00 19.14
CA VAL A 51 -30.57 -15.79 18.41
C VAL A 51 -31.78 -14.94 18.02
N LYS A 52 -31.78 -13.67 18.44
CA LYS A 52 -32.73 -12.64 18.02
C LYS A 52 -31.98 -11.49 17.33
N PRO A 53 -32.30 -11.13 16.08
CA PRO A 53 -33.34 -11.70 15.20
C PRO A 53 -32.96 -13.05 14.56
N ARG A 54 -33.95 -13.92 14.30
CA ARG A 54 -33.77 -15.24 13.64
C ARG A 54 -33.00 -15.19 12.31
N SER A 55 -33.02 -14.05 11.62
CA SER A 55 -32.25 -13.80 10.38
C SER A 55 -30.73 -13.78 10.58
N GLN A 56 -30.25 -13.66 11.82
CA GLN A 56 -28.85 -13.72 12.20
C GLN A 56 -28.42 -15.12 12.67
N CYS A 57 -29.37 -16.01 12.98
CA CYS A 57 -29.05 -17.39 13.33
C CYS A 57 -28.42 -18.09 12.12
N LYS A 58 -27.17 -18.55 12.26
CA LYS A 58 -26.44 -19.23 11.17
C LYS A 58 -27.18 -20.48 10.71
N VAL A 59 -27.81 -21.22 11.62
CA VAL A 59 -28.56 -22.44 11.33
C VAL A 59 -29.90 -22.11 10.64
N CYS A 60 -30.71 -21.21 11.21
CA CYS A 60 -32.01 -20.88 10.61
C CYS A 60 -31.91 -20.08 9.29
N SER A 61 -30.84 -19.29 9.10
CA SER A 61 -30.65 -18.46 7.90
C SER A 61 -29.87 -19.16 6.78
N ALA A 62 -29.26 -20.32 7.06
CA ALA A 62 -28.60 -21.14 6.05
C ALA A 62 -29.61 -21.90 5.18
N CYS A 63 -29.23 -22.14 3.93
CA CYS A 63 -29.83 -23.10 3.04
C CYS A 63 -29.10 -24.44 3.15
N PRO A 64 -29.68 -25.54 2.64
CA PRO A 64 -29.00 -26.84 2.57
C PRO A 64 -27.65 -26.79 1.83
N HIS A 65 -27.44 -25.80 0.94
CA HIS A 65 -26.18 -25.60 0.21
C HIS A 65 -25.12 -24.79 0.99
N GLY A 66 -25.24 -24.68 2.32
CA GLY A 66 -24.25 -24.02 3.19
C GLY A 66 -24.14 -22.49 3.06
N LYS A 67 -24.99 -21.86 2.24
CA LYS A 67 -25.05 -20.40 2.04
C LYS A 67 -26.23 -19.80 2.78
N ARG A 68 -26.21 -18.48 3.05
CA ARG A 68 -27.43 -17.81 3.54
C ARG A 68 -28.52 -17.92 2.47
N ARG A 69 -29.76 -18.26 2.83
CA ARG A 69 -30.88 -18.49 1.88
C ARG A 69 -31.06 -17.36 0.86
N ARG A 70 -30.94 -16.09 1.30
CA ARG A 70 -31.03 -14.91 0.43
C ARG A 70 -29.88 -14.76 -0.58
N HIS A 71 -28.77 -15.46 -0.37
CA HIS A 71 -27.55 -15.45 -1.18
C HIS A 71 -27.22 -16.85 -1.74
N CYS A 72 -28.23 -17.68 -2.02
CA CYS A 72 -28.00 -18.97 -2.65
C CYS A 72 -28.65 -18.97 -4.04
N LYS A 73 -27.85 -19.20 -5.08
CA LYS A 73 -28.34 -19.30 -6.47
C LYS A 73 -29.30 -20.48 -6.63
N GLU A 74 -28.90 -21.66 -6.15
CA GLU A 74 -29.68 -22.91 -6.20
C GLU A 74 -31.01 -22.85 -5.43
N CYS A 75 -31.14 -21.94 -4.45
CA CYS A 75 -32.41 -21.71 -3.74
C CYS A 75 -33.22 -20.52 -4.28
N GLY A 76 -32.81 -19.89 -5.39
CA GLY A 76 -33.47 -18.70 -5.91
C GLY A 76 -33.41 -17.49 -4.97
N GLY A 77 -32.30 -17.34 -4.22
CA GLY A 77 -32.14 -16.29 -3.22
C GLY A 77 -32.35 -14.89 -3.79
N SER A 78 -33.17 -14.07 -3.11
CA SER A 78 -33.61 -12.76 -3.60
C SER A 78 -32.49 -11.75 -3.85
N GLN A 79 -31.28 -11.97 -3.32
CA GLN A 79 -30.13 -11.08 -3.54
C GLN A 79 -29.12 -11.59 -4.57
N ILE A 80 -29.30 -12.78 -5.14
CA ILE A 80 -28.39 -13.33 -6.17
C ILE A 80 -29.10 -13.46 -7.51
N CYS A 81 -28.46 -12.99 -8.58
CA CYS A 81 -28.96 -13.18 -9.94
C CYS A 81 -28.63 -14.58 -10.46
N GLU A 82 -29.19 -14.94 -11.61
CA GLU A 82 -28.84 -16.17 -12.33
C GLU A 82 -27.34 -16.27 -12.65
N HIS A 83 -26.63 -15.15 -12.79
CA HIS A 83 -25.17 -15.11 -12.97
C HIS A 83 -24.38 -15.42 -11.67
N GLY A 84 -25.04 -15.71 -10.55
CA GLY A 84 -24.39 -16.04 -9.27
C GLY A 84 -23.76 -14.83 -8.55
N ARG A 85 -23.94 -13.61 -9.08
CA ARG A 85 -23.47 -12.35 -8.49
C ARG A 85 -24.57 -11.74 -7.62
N VAL A 86 -24.20 -10.83 -6.72
CA VAL A 86 -25.18 -10.03 -5.99
C VAL A 86 -25.96 -9.18 -6.99
N ARG A 87 -27.30 -9.28 -7.01
CA ARG A 87 -28.18 -8.65 -8.03
C ARG A 87 -27.89 -7.16 -8.20
N SER A 88 -27.74 -6.42 -7.10
CA SER A 88 -27.45 -4.98 -7.14
C SER A 88 -26.07 -4.65 -7.75
N GLN A 89 -25.16 -5.61 -7.80
CA GLN A 89 -23.80 -5.50 -8.33
C GLN A 89 -23.59 -6.30 -9.63
N CYS A 90 -24.65 -6.82 -10.24
CA CYS A 90 -24.54 -7.55 -11.48
C CYS A 90 -24.70 -6.61 -12.66
N LYS A 91 -23.63 -6.42 -13.45
CA LYS A 91 -23.68 -5.64 -14.69
C LYS A 91 -24.68 -6.23 -15.69
N GLU A 92 -24.65 -7.54 -15.89
CA GLU A 92 -25.51 -8.28 -16.82
C GLU A 92 -27.00 -8.23 -16.46
N CYS A 93 -27.34 -7.95 -15.19
CA CYS A 93 -28.73 -7.79 -14.75
C CYS A 93 -29.13 -6.33 -14.50
N GLY A 94 -28.32 -5.36 -14.96
CA GLY A 94 -28.61 -3.93 -14.74
C GLY A 94 -28.64 -3.51 -13.26
N GLY A 95 -27.87 -4.19 -12.40
CA GLY A 95 -27.89 -3.98 -10.96
C GLY A 95 -27.73 -2.51 -10.56
N ALA A 96 -28.60 -2.01 -9.69
CA ALA A 96 -28.71 -0.58 -9.34
C ALA A 96 -27.39 0.08 -8.88
N SER A 97 -26.42 -0.69 -8.35
CA SER A 97 -25.14 -0.17 -7.87
C SER A 97 -24.07 -0.02 -8.95
N ILE A 98 -24.23 -0.64 -10.11
CA ILE A 98 -23.24 -0.65 -11.21
C ILE A 98 -23.88 -0.06 -12.48
N CYS A 99 -23.11 0.74 -13.21
CA CYS A 99 -23.54 1.24 -14.52
C CYS A 99 -23.08 0.29 -15.65
N GLU A 100 -23.54 0.54 -16.87
CA GLU A 100 -23.13 -0.19 -18.07
C GLU A 100 -21.60 -0.16 -18.31
N HIS A 101 -20.89 0.85 -17.78
CA HIS A 101 -19.43 0.93 -17.81
C HIS A 101 -18.72 0.01 -16.80
N GLY A 102 -19.46 -0.79 -16.03
CA GLY A 102 -18.91 -1.69 -15.00
C GLY A 102 -18.36 -0.96 -13.76
N ARG A 103 -18.58 0.34 -13.65
CA ARG A 103 -18.17 1.16 -12.49
C ARG A 103 -19.34 1.31 -11.52
N GLN A 104 -19.04 1.64 -10.26
CA GLN A 104 -20.08 2.01 -9.31
C GLN A 104 -20.85 3.22 -9.85
N ARG A 105 -22.18 3.10 -9.99
CA ARG A 105 -23.03 4.10 -10.67
C ARG A 105 -22.87 5.50 -10.05
N HIS A 106 -22.82 5.59 -8.73
CA HIS A 106 -22.60 6.86 -8.02
C HIS A 106 -21.21 7.49 -8.24
N ARG A 107 -20.22 6.74 -8.73
CA ARG A 107 -18.85 7.21 -9.01
C ARG A 107 -18.51 7.27 -10.51
N CYS A 108 -19.46 6.93 -11.38
CA CYS A 108 -19.21 6.88 -12.81
C CYS A 108 -19.35 8.28 -13.39
N LYS A 109 -18.26 8.82 -13.95
CA LYS A 109 -18.28 10.13 -14.63
C LYS A 109 -19.15 10.10 -15.90
N GLU A 110 -19.02 9.05 -16.70
CA GLU A 110 -19.73 8.85 -17.97
C GLU A 110 -21.26 8.75 -17.77
N CYS A 111 -21.72 8.26 -16.61
CA CYS A 111 -23.15 8.20 -16.26
C CYS A 111 -23.64 9.37 -15.40
N GLY A 112 -22.85 10.44 -15.21
CA GLY A 112 -23.24 11.57 -14.35
C GLY A 112 -23.46 11.19 -12.89
N GLY A 113 -22.71 10.19 -12.38
CA GLY A 113 -22.88 9.66 -11.04
C GLY A 113 -22.83 10.76 -9.97
N ALA A 114 -23.84 10.78 -9.09
CA ALA A 114 -24.04 11.84 -8.09
C ALA A 114 -22.82 12.15 -7.20
N GLY A 115 -21.90 11.19 -7.04
CA GLY A 115 -20.67 11.32 -6.25
C GLY A 115 -19.51 12.01 -6.96
N ILE A 116 -19.61 12.30 -8.27
CA ILE A 116 -18.60 13.02 -9.05
C ILE A 116 -19.17 14.40 -9.44
N CYS A 117 -18.36 15.44 -9.32
CA CYS A 117 -18.72 16.78 -9.79
C CYS A 117 -18.33 16.97 -11.26
N GLU A 118 -18.76 18.08 -11.86
CA GLU A 118 -18.41 18.47 -13.24
C GLU A 118 -16.89 18.53 -13.48
N HIS A 119 -16.11 18.89 -12.46
CA HIS A 119 -14.63 18.89 -12.47
C HIS A 119 -14.00 17.48 -12.46
N GLY A 120 -14.80 16.41 -12.49
CA GLY A 120 -14.33 15.02 -12.46
C GLY A 120 -13.74 14.57 -11.12
N ARG A 121 -13.88 15.38 -10.07
CA ARG A 121 -13.44 15.06 -8.70
C ARG A 121 -14.59 14.48 -7.89
N GLN A 122 -14.29 13.78 -6.80
CA GLN A 122 -15.32 13.35 -5.86
C GLN A 122 -16.00 14.58 -5.26
N ARG A 123 -17.32 14.70 -5.44
CA ARG A 123 -18.11 15.90 -5.12
C ARG A 123 -17.95 16.34 -3.66
N SER A 124 -17.84 15.38 -2.73
CA SER A 124 -17.63 15.67 -1.30
C SER A 124 -16.27 16.35 -1.00
N VAL A 125 -15.26 16.18 -1.85
CA VAL A 125 -13.88 16.67 -1.65
C VAL A 125 -13.53 17.77 -2.66
N CYS A 126 -14.44 18.13 -3.56
CA CYS A 126 -14.17 19.14 -4.57
C CYS A 126 -14.26 20.55 -3.95
N LYS A 127 -13.14 21.28 -3.95
CA LYS A 127 -13.08 22.66 -3.47
C LYS A 127 -13.95 23.60 -4.32
N GLU A 128 -13.87 23.48 -5.64
CA GLU A 128 -14.61 24.32 -6.60
C GLU A 128 -16.13 24.16 -6.48
N CYS A 129 -16.61 22.98 -6.04
CA CYS A 129 -18.05 22.74 -5.83
C CYS A 129 -18.49 22.90 -4.37
N GLY A 130 -17.66 23.47 -3.49
CA GLY A 130 -17.99 23.62 -2.07
C GLY A 130 -18.24 22.29 -1.35
N GLY A 131 -17.50 21.24 -1.73
CA GLY A 131 -17.69 19.88 -1.24
C GLY A 131 -17.83 19.81 0.28
N SER A 132 -18.80 19.04 0.77
CA SER A 132 -19.15 18.97 2.20
C SER A 132 -18.01 18.55 3.13
N SER A 133 -16.93 17.98 2.60
CA SER A 133 -15.73 17.60 3.34
C SER A 133 -14.62 18.65 3.30
N ILE A 134 -14.77 19.77 2.60
CA ILE A 134 -13.77 20.85 2.50
C ILE A 134 -14.23 22.08 3.30
N CYS A 135 -13.38 22.60 4.19
CA CYS A 135 -13.67 23.84 4.90
C CYS A 135 -13.37 25.07 4.04
N GLU A 136 -13.77 26.24 4.52
CA GLU A 136 -13.42 27.54 3.92
C GLU A 136 -11.89 27.73 3.75
N HIS A 137 -11.09 27.14 4.64
CA HIS A 137 -9.62 27.12 4.56
C HIS A 137 -9.05 26.20 3.47
N GLY A 138 -9.90 25.55 2.66
CA GLY A 138 -9.50 24.64 1.58
C GLY A 138 -8.88 23.33 2.05
N ARG A 139 -8.94 23.02 3.36
CA ARG A 139 -8.49 21.75 3.95
C ARG A 139 -9.68 20.81 4.13
N ILE A 140 -9.41 19.51 4.33
CA ILE A 140 -10.46 18.57 4.71
C ILE A 140 -10.99 18.97 6.10
N ARG A 141 -12.31 19.20 6.23
CA ARG A 141 -12.98 19.68 7.45
C ARG A 141 -12.59 18.86 8.68
N SER A 142 -12.59 17.54 8.55
CA SER A 142 -12.25 16.64 9.65
C SER A 142 -10.80 16.77 10.12
N THR A 143 -9.89 17.31 9.29
CA THR A 143 -8.48 17.54 9.60
C THR A 143 -8.12 19.02 9.65
N CYS A 144 -9.09 19.94 9.71
CA CYS A 144 -8.80 21.36 9.80
C CYS A 144 -8.75 21.78 11.25
N LYS A 145 -7.59 22.28 11.73
CA LYS A 145 -7.44 22.79 13.09
C LYS A 145 -8.32 24.03 13.32
N GLU A 146 -8.30 24.95 12.36
CA GLU A 146 -9.04 26.23 12.40
C GLU A 146 -10.57 26.01 12.45
N CYS A 147 -11.09 24.92 11.88
CA CYS A 147 -12.51 24.56 11.96
C CYS A 147 -12.85 23.56 13.08
N GLY A 148 -11.93 23.25 13.99
CA GLY A 148 -12.18 22.27 15.07
C GLY A 148 -12.41 20.84 14.56
N GLY A 149 -11.77 20.46 13.46
CA GLY A 149 -11.97 19.17 12.80
C GLY A 149 -11.84 17.98 13.75
N SER A 150 -12.78 17.05 13.68
CA SER A 150 -12.92 15.93 14.62
C SER A 150 -11.67 15.04 14.76
N GLN A 151 -10.82 14.98 13.75
CA GLN A 151 -9.59 14.17 13.76
C GLN A 151 -8.38 14.89 14.35
N ILE A 152 -8.46 16.20 14.60
CA ILE A 152 -7.39 17.00 15.21
C ILE A 152 -7.80 17.41 16.63
N CYS A 153 -6.83 17.40 17.55
CA CYS A 153 -7.02 17.96 18.88
C CYS A 153 -6.59 19.44 18.93
N GLU A 154 -6.88 20.11 20.04
CA GLU A 154 -6.46 21.50 20.29
C GLU A 154 -4.94 21.71 20.13
N HIS A 155 -4.13 20.68 20.45
CA HIS A 155 -2.68 20.65 20.24
C HIS A 155 -2.24 20.56 18.77
N GLY A 156 -3.16 20.54 17.80
CA GLY A 156 -2.87 20.45 16.38
C GLY A 156 -2.36 19.08 15.91
N ARG A 157 -2.39 18.06 16.78
CA ARG A 157 -2.01 16.68 16.45
C ARG A 157 -3.25 15.87 16.07
N GLN A 158 -3.05 14.75 15.36
CA GLN A 158 -4.14 13.80 15.17
C GLN A 158 -4.63 13.31 16.54
N ARG A 159 -5.93 13.46 16.83
CA ARG A 159 -6.54 13.21 18.13
C ARG A 159 -6.25 11.81 18.65
N HIS A 160 -6.32 10.79 17.78
CA HIS A 160 -5.97 9.41 18.15
C HIS A 160 -4.48 9.19 18.47
N ARG A 161 -3.59 10.09 18.05
CA ARG A 161 -2.15 10.08 18.33
C ARG A 161 -1.72 11.13 19.36
N CYS A 162 -2.65 11.85 19.98
CA CYS A 162 -2.30 12.86 20.96
C CYS A 162 -2.26 12.23 22.34
N LYS A 163 -1.08 12.25 22.99
CA LYS A 163 -0.90 11.77 24.36
C LYS A 163 -1.70 12.63 25.35
N GLU A 164 -1.61 13.94 25.21
CA GLU A 164 -2.25 14.94 26.09
C GLU A 164 -3.78 14.85 26.05
N CYS A 165 -4.37 14.45 24.91
CA CYS A 165 -5.82 14.25 24.79
C CYS A 165 -6.28 12.81 25.06
N GLY A 166 -5.41 11.94 25.59
CA GLY A 166 -5.77 10.54 25.85
C GLY A 166 -6.09 9.72 24.59
N GLY A 167 -5.55 10.11 23.44
CA GLY A 167 -5.79 9.45 22.16
C GLY A 167 -5.45 7.96 22.21
N GLY A 168 -6.40 7.09 21.84
CA GLY A 168 -6.27 5.64 21.97
C GLY A 168 -5.09 4.99 21.23
N GLY A 169 -4.43 5.70 20.31
CA GLY A 169 -3.27 5.21 19.56
C GLY A 169 -1.93 5.32 20.30
N ILE A 170 -1.82 6.11 21.37
CA ILE A 170 -0.60 6.25 22.19
C ILE A 170 -0.90 5.79 23.62
N CYS A 171 0.06 5.09 24.23
CA CYS A 171 -0.03 4.72 25.65
C CYS A 171 0.57 5.79 26.57
N GLU A 172 0.39 5.64 27.88
CA GLU A 172 0.98 6.52 28.89
C GLU A 172 2.51 6.64 28.80
N HIS A 173 3.18 5.59 28.31
CA HIS A 173 4.63 5.55 28.04
C HIS A 173 5.05 6.35 26.79
N GLY A 174 4.12 7.02 26.10
CA GLY A 174 4.41 7.80 24.89
C GLY A 174 4.74 6.95 23.64
N ARG A 175 4.60 5.62 23.74
CA ARG A 175 4.77 4.68 22.62
C ARG A 175 3.43 4.42 21.94
N GLN A 176 3.46 3.99 20.68
CA GLN A 176 2.24 3.55 19.99
C GLN A 176 1.66 2.35 20.75
N ARG A 177 0.40 2.44 21.18
CA ARG A 177 -0.24 1.47 22.09
C ARG A 177 -0.21 0.05 21.55
N SER A 178 -0.34 -0.11 20.23
CA SER A 178 -0.24 -1.41 19.56
C SER A 178 1.14 -2.06 19.64
N VAL A 179 2.20 -1.29 19.85
CA VAL A 179 3.61 -1.73 19.88
C VAL A 179 4.23 -1.63 21.28
N CYS A 180 3.47 -1.21 22.28
CA CYS A 180 3.98 -1.05 23.64
C CYS A 180 3.95 -2.38 24.39
N LYS A 181 5.12 -2.90 24.79
CA LYS A 181 5.23 -4.13 25.60
C LYS A 181 4.56 -3.95 26.97
N GLU A 182 4.85 -2.85 27.66
CA GLU A 182 4.35 -2.53 29.01
C GLU A 182 2.80 -2.43 29.04
N CYS A 183 2.16 -2.06 27.93
CA CYS A 183 0.70 -1.99 27.83
C CYS A 183 0.05 -3.22 27.17
N GLY A 184 0.79 -4.32 26.96
CA GLY A 184 0.26 -5.52 26.31
C GLY A 184 -0.17 -5.29 24.84
N GLY A 185 0.54 -4.41 24.13
CA GLY A 185 0.20 -4.02 22.77
C GLY A 185 -0.04 -5.20 21.84
N SER A 186 -1.11 -5.13 21.04
CA SER A 186 -1.57 -6.25 20.20
C SER A 186 -0.55 -6.75 19.16
N GLN A 187 0.49 -5.97 18.86
CA GLN A 187 1.55 -6.32 17.92
C GLN A 187 2.81 -6.86 18.60
N ILE A 188 2.92 -6.88 19.93
CA ILE A 188 4.09 -7.39 20.66
C ILE A 188 3.75 -8.72 21.35
N CYS A 189 4.62 -9.72 21.21
CA CYS A 189 4.49 -10.98 21.93
C CYS A 189 5.06 -10.88 23.35
N GLU A 190 4.84 -11.91 24.16
CA GLU A 190 5.44 -12.05 25.49
C GLU A 190 6.98 -11.91 25.47
N HIS A 191 7.62 -12.38 24.39
CA HIS A 191 9.06 -12.24 24.15
C HIS A 191 9.52 -10.80 23.83
N GLY A 192 8.63 -9.81 23.81
CA GLY A 192 8.94 -8.41 23.52
C GLY A 192 9.30 -8.13 22.05
N ARG A 193 9.10 -9.10 21.16
CA ARG A 193 9.30 -8.95 19.71
C ARG A 193 7.96 -8.65 19.03
N VAL A 194 8.00 -8.12 17.80
CA VAL A 194 6.78 -7.95 17.01
C VAL A 194 6.20 -9.35 16.71
N ARG A 195 4.93 -9.59 17.05
CA ARG A 195 4.25 -10.90 16.95
C ARG A 195 4.39 -11.51 15.56
N SER A 196 4.26 -10.70 14.51
CA SER A 196 4.38 -11.18 13.13
C SER A 196 5.80 -11.64 12.76
N THR A 197 6.83 -11.22 13.50
CA THR A 197 8.24 -11.56 13.28
C THR A 197 8.84 -12.36 14.43
N CYS A 198 8.03 -12.84 15.38
CA CYS A 198 8.54 -13.67 16.47
C CYS A 198 8.55 -15.13 16.03
N LYS A 199 9.75 -15.73 15.97
CA LYS A 199 9.91 -17.17 15.68
C LYS A 199 9.26 -18.03 16.77
N GLU A 200 9.50 -17.70 18.03
CA GLU A 200 9.01 -18.43 19.20
C GLU A 200 7.47 -18.44 19.29
N CYS A 201 6.80 -17.40 18.78
CA CYS A 201 5.32 -17.35 18.71
C CYS A 201 4.73 -17.82 17.36
N GLY A 202 5.54 -18.40 16.46
CA GLY A 202 5.05 -18.83 15.14
C GLY A 202 4.54 -17.69 14.25
N GLY A 203 5.09 -16.49 14.42
CA GLY A 203 4.64 -15.27 13.74
C GLY A 203 4.48 -15.45 12.23
N ALA A 204 3.35 -14.96 11.69
CA ALA A 204 2.95 -15.19 10.29
C ALA A 204 4.01 -14.75 9.23
N GLY A 205 4.93 -13.84 9.60
CA GLY A 205 5.98 -13.33 8.73
C GLY A 205 7.26 -14.17 8.70
N ILE A 206 7.44 -15.12 9.62
CA ILE A 206 8.64 -15.97 9.74
C ILE A 206 8.24 -17.46 9.61
N CYS A 207 9.10 -18.26 9.00
CA CYS A 207 8.95 -19.71 8.96
C CYS A 207 9.70 -20.40 10.11
N GLU A 208 9.49 -21.70 10.29
CA GLU A 208 10.22 -22.53 11.26
C GLU A 208 11.74 -22.46 11.11
N HIS A 209 12.24 -22.20 9.89
CA HIS A 209 13.66 -21.99 9.58
C HIS A 209 14.21 -20.62 10.04
N GLY A 210 13.40 -19.77 10.68
CA GLY A 210 13.79 -18.44 11.15
C GLY A 210 13.99 -17.40 10.03
N ARG A 211 13.64 -17.73 8.79
CA ARG A 211 13.70 -16.82 7.63
C ARG A 211 12.35 -16.16 7.41
N GLN A 212 12.32 -15.02 6.70
CA GLN A 212 11.05 -14.43 6.27
C GLN A 212 10.28 -15.44 5.41
N ARG A 213 9.05 -15.77 5.79
CA ARG A 213 8.27 -16.87 5.20
C ARG A 213 8.14 -16.73 3.69
N HIS A 214 7.88 -15.52 3.20
CA HIS A 214 7.78 -15.24 1.77
C HIS A 214 9.10 -15.40 1.00
N ARG A 215 10.26 -15.37 1.69
CA ARG A 215 11.62 -15.54 1.14
C ARG A 215 12.27 -16.88 1.52
N CYS A 216 11.54 -17.82 2.09
CA CYS A 216 12.12 -19.10 2.47
C CYS A 216 11.96 -20.10 1.31
N LYS A 217 13.07 -20.65 0.80
CA LYS A 217 13.03 -21.68 -0.25
C LYS A 217 12.39 -22.98 0.27
N GLU A 218 12.81 -23.42 1.45
CA GLU A 218 12.34 -24.66 2.10
C GLU A 218 10.83 -24.64 2.40
N CYS A 219 10.25 -23.46 2.64
CA CYS A 219 8.80 -23.30 2.84
C CYS A 219 8.02 -22.92 1.57
N GLY A 220 8.64 -22.98 0.38
CA GLY A 220 7.99 -22.61 -0.87
C GLY A 220 7.55 -21.13 -0.93
N GLY A 221 8.29 -20.24 -0.26
CA GLY A 221 7.93 -18.83 -0.12
C GLY A 221 7.64 -18.16 -1.45
N ALA A 222 6.54 -17.39 -1.52
CA ALA A 222 6.00 -16.82 -2.76
C ALA A 222 6.99 -15.97 -3.57
N SER A 223 8.07 -15.45 -2.96
CA SER A 223 9.08 -14.64 -3.64
C SER A 223 10.26 -15.44 -4.21
N ILE A 224 10.42 -16.72 -3.87
CA ILE A 224 11.51 -17.60 -4.34
C ILE A 224 10.95 -18.72 -5.22
N CYS A 225 11.59 -19.00 -6.36
CA CYS A 225 11.24 -20.13 -7.21
C CYS A 225 11.91 -21.43 -6.73
N GLU A 226 11.51 -22.56 -7.31
CA GLU A 226 12.15 -23.87 -7.09
C GLU A 226 13.67 -23.85 -7.33
N HIS A 227 14.13 -23.02 -8.28
CA HIS A 227 15.55 -22.79 -8.57
C HIS A 227 16.30 -21.99 -7.50
N GLY A 228 15.65 -21.58 -6.40
CA GLY A 228 16.26 -20.82 -5.31
C GLY A 228 16.57 -19.36 -5.63
N ARG A 229 16.14 -18.86 -6.80
CA ARG A 229 16.26 -17.46 -7.20
C ARG A 229 14.98 -16.69 -6.85
N GLN A 230 15.04 -15.36 -6.79
CA GLN A 230 13.83 -14.57 -6.66
C GLN A 230 12.93 -14.80 -7.88
N ARG A 231 11.66 -15.18 -7.70
CA ARG A 231 10.72 -15.51 -8.81
C ARG A 231 10.67 -14.41 -9.86
N ARG A 232 10.69 -13.14 -9.42
CA ARG A 232 10.71 -11.96 -10.29
C ARG A 232 11.90 -11.96 -11.27
N TYR A 233 13.04 -12.52 -10.89
CA TYR A 233 14.27 -12.53 -11.66
C TYR A 233 14.73 -13.95 -12.04
N CYS A 234 13.83 -14.92 -12.05
CA CYS A 234 14.16 -16.26 -12.52
C CYS A 234 13.83 -16.38 -14.01
N LYS A 235 14.84 -16.62 -14.86
CA LYS A 235 14.66 -16.84 -16.30
C LYS A 235 13.87 -18.13 -16.58
N GLU A 236 14.21 -19.20 -15.88
CA GLU A 236 13.58 -20.53 -16.02
C GLU A 236 12.09 -20.51 -15.63
N CYS A 237 11.67 -19.64 -14.69
CA CYS A 237 10.27 -19.50 -14.30
C CYS A 237 9.52 -18.36 -15.03
N GLY A 238 10.11 -17.75 -16.07
CA GLY A 238 9.47 -16.63 -16.79
C GLY A 238 9.24 -15.38 -15.92
N GLY A 239 10.15 -15.10 -14.98
CA GLY A 239 10.02 -14.01 -14.02
C GLY A 239 9.72 -12.66 -14.66
N SER A 240 8.73 -11.94 -14.12
CA SER A 240 8.24 -10.66 -14.67
C SER A 240 9.27 -9.53 -14.71
N GLY A 241 10.38 -9.66 -13.99
CA GLY A 241 11.50 -8.71 -13.99
C GLY A 241 12.55 -8.97 -15.06
N ILE A 242 12.45 -10.07 -15.82
CA ILE A 242 13.35 -10.42 -16.91
C ILE A 242 12.60 -10.33 -18.24
N CYS A 243 13.27 -9.86 -19.29
CA CYS A 243 12.73 -9.86 -20.64
C CYS A 243 13.10 -11.15 -21.39
N VAL A 244 12.52 -11.34 -22.59
CA VAL A 244 12.82 -12.48 -23.47
C VAL A 244 14.33 -12.56 -23.81
N HIS A 245 15.03 -11.42 -23.83
CA HIS A 245 16.49 -11.34 -24.05
C HIS A 245 17.34 -11.68 -22.81
N GLY A 246 16.73 -12.15 -21.71
CA GLY A 246 17.44 -12.55 -20.48
C GLY A 246 18.03 -11.39 -19.65
N ARG A 247 17.79 -10.13 -20.05
CA ARG A 247 18.19 -8.92 -19.30
C ARG A 247 17.10 -8.50 -18.33
N GLN A 248 17.44 -7.67 -17.34
CA GLN A 248 16.40 -7.04 -16.51
C GLN A 248 15.48 -6.20 -17.41
N ARG A 249 14.18 -6.45 -17.34
CA ARG A 249 13.18 -5.81 -18.20
C ARG A 249 13.22 -4.28 -18.11
N HIS A 250 13.55 -3.76 -16.92
CA HIS A 250 13.71 -2.32 -16.73
C HIS A 250 14.89 -1.73 -17.53
N SER A 251 15.96 -2.50 -17.78
CA SER A 251 17.16 -2.05 -18.50
C SER A 251 17.19 -2.50 -19.96
N CYS A 252 16.18 -3.22 -20.44
CA CYS A 252 16.19 -3.74 -21.80
C CYS A 252 15.61 -2.73 -22.78
N LYS A 253 16.47 -2.17 -23.66
CA LYS A 253 16.06 -1.25 -24.74
C LYS A 253 15.07 -1.91 -25.70
N GLU A 254 15.39 -3.13 -26.16
CA GLU A 254 14.60 -3.91 -27.13
C GLU A 254 13.19 -4.26 -26.62
N CYS A 255 12.96 -4.24 -25.30
CA CYS A 255 11.64 -4.47 -24.72
C CYS A 255 10.95 -3.20 -24.20
N GLY A 256 11.44 -2.01 -24.58
CA GLY A 256 10.89 -0.73 -24.12
C GLY A 256 11.06 -0.48 -22.62
N GLY A 257 12.08 -1.07 -21.99
CA GLY A 257 12.37 -0.92 -20.58
C GLY A 257 12.61 0.55 -20.19
N GLY A 258 11.92 1.02 -19.14
CA GLY A 258 11.95 2.44 -18.73
C GLY A 258 13.31 2.97 -18.22
N GLY A 259 14.32 2.12 -18.03
CA GLY A 259 15.62 2.47 -17.47
C GLY A 259 16.63 3.05 -18.48
N ILE A 260 16.51 2.69 -19.76
CA ILE A 260 17.38 3.18 -20.85
C ILE A 260 16.52 3.94 -21.86
N CYS A 261 17.03 5.05 -22.38
CA CYS A 261 16.37 5.79 -23.46
C CYS A 261 16.81 5.32 -24.84
N GLU A 262 16.21 5.87 -25.89
CA GLU A 262 16.55 5.55 -27.29
C GLU A 262 18.01 5.87 -27.63
N HIS A 263 18.60 6.85 -26.94
CA HIS A 263 19.99 7.29 -27.04
C HIS A 263 21.02 6.43 -26.28
N ASP A 264 20.67 5.20 -25.87
CA ASP A 264 21.55 4.27 -25.13
C ASP A 264 22.12 4.81 -23.80
N ARG A 265 21.48 5.85 -23.25
CA ARG A 265 21.82 6.44 -21.95
C ARG A 265 20.78 6.04 -20.90
N GLN A 266 21.17 6.05 -19.63
CA GLN A 266 20.19 5.92 -18.54
C GLN A 266 19.13 7.01 -18.68
N ARG A 267 17.84 6.66 -18.78
CA ARG A 267 16.75 7.59 -19.11
C ARG A 267 16.71 8.79 -18.17
N HIS A 268 16.94 8.55 -16.88
CA HIS A 268 16.97 9.61 -15.86
C HIS A 268 18.18 10.55 -16.00
N ARG A 269 19.23 10.16 -16.74
CA ARG A 269 20.44 10.95 -17.05
C ARG A 269 20.51 11.41 -18.51
N CYS A 270 19.47 11.21 -19.31
CA CYS A 270 19.50 11.63 -20.70
C CYS A 270 18.97 13.06 -20.83
N LYS A 271 19.79 14.00 -21.34
CA LYS A 271 19.37 15.39 -21.59
C LYS A 271 18.28 15.43 -22.67
N GLU A 272 18.50 14.74 -23.78
CA GLU A 272 17.60 14.70 -24.95
C GLU A 272 16.22 14.10 -24.62
N CYS A 273 16.11 13.26 -23.58
CA CYS A 273 14.82 12.72 -23.13
C CYS A 273 14.23 13.45 -21.91
N GLY A 274 14.78 14.60 -21.51
CA GLY A 274 14.31 15.33 -20.33
C GLY A 274 14.47 14.55 -19.01
N GLY A 275 15.51 13.73 -18.90
CA GLY A 275 15.78 12.87 -17.75
C GLY A 275 15.73 13.65 -16.43
N SER A 276 15.10 13.06 -15.40
CA SER A 276 14.81 13.74 -14.14
C SER A 276 16.05 14.31 -13.43
N GLN A 277 17.24 13.74 -13.64
CA GLN A 277 18.50 14.21 -13.04
C GLN A 277 19.22 15.29 -13.83
N ILE A 278 18.83 15.61 -15.08
CA ILE A 278 19.46 16.66 -15.88
C ILE A 278 18.49 17.84 -16.02
N CYS A 279 19.00 19.05 -15.87
CA CYS A 279 18.24 20.27 -16.15
C CYS A 279 18.35 20.68 -17.63
N GLU A 280 17.55 21.65 -18.04
CA GLU A 280 17.60 22.23 -19.40
C GLU A 280 19.01 22.73 -19.77
N HIS A 281 19.79 23.22 -18.79
CA HIS A 281 21.18 23.64 -18.94
C HIS A 281 22.18 22.49 -19.14
N GLY A 282 21.72 21.23 -19.20
CA GLY A 282 22.58 20.04 -19.41
C GLY A 282 23.45 19.66 -18.20
N ARG A 283 23.26 20.32 -17.06
CA ARG A 283 23.94 20.01 -15.79
C ARG A 283 23.08 19.07 -14.94
N VAL A 284 23.69 18.39 -13.98
CA VAL A 284 22.91 17.62 -12.99
C VAL A 284 21.99 18.59 -12.25
N ARG A 285 20.68 18.35 -12.29
CA ARG A 285 19.63 19.25 -11.80
C ARG A 285 19.82 19.58 -10.31
N SER A 286 20.33 18.64 -9.52
CA SER A 286 20.64 18.86 -8.10
C SER A 286 21.84 19.79 -7.86
N THR A 287 22.73 19.97 -8.84
CA THR A 287 23.93 20.82 -8.78
C THR A 287 23.84 22.02 -9.71
N CYS A 288 22.73 22.23 -10.40
CA CYS A 288 22.58 23.38 -11.28
C CYS A 288 22.22 24.63 -10.47
N LYS A 289 23.07 25.66 -10.50
CA LYS A 289 22.81 26.95 -9.86
C LYS A 289 21.60 27.65 -10.48
N GLU A 290 21.54 27.68 -11.81
CA GLU A 290 20.47 28.35 -12.58
C GLU A 290 19.09 27.73 -12.34
N CYS A 291 19.00 26.42 -12.07
CA CYS A 291 17.74 25.76 -11.74
C CYS A 291 17.44 25.71 -10.22
N GLY A 292 18.22 26.39 -9.38
CA GLY A 292 18.05 26.34 -7.93
C GLY A 292 18.23 24.93 -7.35
N GLY A 293 19.09 24.11 -7.95
CA GLY A 293 19.34 22.73 -7.57
C GLY A 293 19.67 22.58 -6.08
N GLY A 294 19.03 21.60 -5.42
CA GLY A 294 19.06 21.40 -3.97
C GLY A 294 20.45 21.33 -3.30
N SER A 295 21.50 21.07 -4.08
CA SER A 295 22.87 20.90 -3.58
C SER A 295 23.70 22.19 -3.60
N ILE A 296 23.34 23.23 -4.37
CA ILE A 296 24.11 24.48 -4.50
C ILE A 296 23.25 25.69 -4.08
N CYS A 297 23.78 26.56 -3.23
CA CYS A 297 23.11 27.79 -2.84
C CYS A 297 23.28 28.89 -3.90
N GLU A 298 22.54 29.98 -3.75
CA GLU A 298 22.69 31.20 -4.56
C GLU A 298 24.13 31.75 -4.56
N HIS A 299 24.89 31.52 -3.48
CA HIS A 299 26.31 31.86 -3.37
C HIS A 299 27.26 30.93 -4.15
N GLY A 300 26.75 29.98 -4.94
CA GLY A 300 27.57 29.06 -5.75
C GLY A 300 28.33 27.99 -4.96
N ARG A 301 28.12 27.91 -3.64
CA ARG A 301 28.71 26.90 -2.76
C ARG A 301 27.76 25.73 -2.56
N ARG A 302 28.28 24.56 -2.16
CA ARG A 302 27.41 23.43 -1.76
C ARG A 302 26.53 23.89 -0.59
N ARG A 303 25.20 23.78 -0.67
CA ARG A 303 24.26 24.28 0.37
C ARG A 303 24.62 23.77 1.76
N SER A 304 25.01 22.49 1.86
CA SER A 304 25.45 21.89 3.13
C SER A 304 26.67 22.57 3.76
N GLY A 305 27.49 23.27 2.97
CA GLY A 305 28.70 23.96 3.39
C GLY A 305 28.64 25.48 3.20
N CYS A 306 27.46 26.06 3.05
CA CYS A 306 27.32 27.52 2.97
C CYS A 306 26.92 28.08 4.34
N LYS A 307 27.78 28.94 4.92
CA LYS A 307 27.51 29.62 6.19
C LYS A 307 26.33 30.59 6.06
N GLU A 308 26.31 31.37 4.98
CA GLU A 308 25.28 32.39 4.69
C GLU A 308 23.89 31.78 4.49
N CYS A 309 23.79 30.55 3.98
CA CYS A 309 22.51 29.84 3.82
C CYS A 309 22.15 28.93 5.00
N GLY A 310 22.87 28.99 6.13
CA GLY A 310 22.60 28.13 7.28
C GLY A 310 22.79 26.63 7.00
N GLY A 311 23.65 26.27 6.05
CA GLY A 311 23.89 24.91 5.62
C GLY A 311 24.22 23.97 6.78
N GLY A 312 23.46 22.88 6.93
CA GLY A 312 23.56 21.98 8.09
C GLY A 312 24.92 21.32 8.35
N GLY A 313 25.90 21.45 7.44
CA GLY A 313 27.27 20.98 7.61
C GLY A 313 28.23 21.98 8.24
N ILE A 314 27.86 23.25 8.41
CA ILE A 314 28.67 24.29 9.06
C ILE A 314 27.90 24.84 10.28
N CYS A 315 28.60 25.12 11.38
CA CYS A 315 28.02 25.77 12.54
C CYS A 315 28.14 27.30 12.45
N GLU A 316 27.46 28.01 13.34
CA GLU A 316 27.55 29.48 13.45
C GLU A 316 29.00 29.99 13.61
N HIS A 317 29.86 29.18 14.25
CA HIS A 317 31.30 29.42 14.41
C HIS A 317 32.13 29.22 13.12
N GLY A 318 31.50 28.95 11.96
CA GLY A 318 32.19 28.77 10.69
C GLY A 318 32.99 27.47 10.54
N ARG A 319 32.92 26.57 11.54
CA ARG A 319 33.57 25.24 11.51
C ARG A 319 32.60 24.19 10.97
N GLN A 320 33.13 23.07 10.48
CA GLN A 320 32.28 21.93 10.13
C GLN A 320 31.49 21.50 11.39
N ARG A 321 30.15 21.50 11.33
CA ARG A 321 29.28 21.32 12.50
C ARG A 321 29.57 20.01 13.24
N SER A 322 29.91 18.94 12.51
CA SER A 322 30.32 17.66 13.08
C SER A 322 31.65 17.72 13.84
N ARG A 323 32.50 18.72 13.58
CA ARG A 323 33.82 18.94 14.19
C ARG A 323 33.86 20.18 15.09
N CYS A 324 32.72 20.80 15.39
CA CYS A 324 32.69 21.95 16.28
C CYS A 324 32.47 21.49 17.73
N LYS A 325 33.44 21.79 18.61
CA LYS A 325 33.34 21.50 20.05
C LYS A 325 32.19 22.29 20.70
N GLU A 326 32.11 23.58 20.40
CA GLU A 326 31.12 24.52 20.94
C GLU A 326 29.67 24.16 20.54
N CYS A 327 29.47 23.51 19.40
CA CYS A 327 28.15 23.05 18.95
C CYS A 327 27.87 21.56 19.27
N GLY A 328 28.71 20.91 20.09
CA GLY A 328 28.53 19.50 20.45
C GLY A 328 28.66 18.52 19.27
N GLY A 329 29.39 18.90 18.22
CA GLY A 329 29.57 18.12 17.01
C GLY A 329 30.06 16.70 17.30
N GLY A 330 29.34 15.68 16.79
CA GLY A 330 29.55 14.27 17.14
C GLY A 330 30.94 13.68 16.85
N SER A 331 31.82 14.39 16.13
CA SER A 331 33.17 13.93 15.81
C SER A 331 34.21 14.32 16.86
N ILE A 332 33.91 15.27 17.75
CA ILE A 332 34.84 15.73 18.81
C ILE A 332 34.20 15.47 20.19
N CYS A 333 35.00 15.01 21.15
CA CYS A 333 34.57 14.85 22.53
C CYS A 333 34.82 16.10 23.36
N GLU A 334 34.29 16.15 24.59
CA GLU A 334 34.52 17.24 25.54
C GLU A 334 36.01 17.51 25.82
N HIS A 335 36.85 16.48 25.71
CA HIS A 335 38.31 16.55 25.83
C HIS A 335 39.02 17.15 24.59
N GLY A 336 38.28 17.65 23.59
CA GLY A 336 38.85 18.30 22.39
C GLY A 336 39.50 17.33 21.39
N ARG A 337 39.44 16.02 21.63
CA ARG A 337 39.96 14.97 20.74
C ARG A 337 38.86 14.45 19.82
N ARG A 338 39.21 13.79 18.72
CA ARG A 338 38.22 13.07 17.92
C ARG A 338 37.53 12.02 18.80
N ARG A 339 36.20 12.00 18.86
CA ARG A 339 35.44 11.14 19.78
C ARG A 339 35.75 9.66 19.57
N CYS A 340 35.97 9.25 18.32
CA CYS A 340 36.38 7.89 17.97
C CYS A 340 37.82 7.55 18.41
N GLU A 341 38.66 8.55 18.70
CA GLU A 341 40.07 8.44 19.11
C GLU A 341 40.28 8.90 20.57
N CYS A 342 39.24 9.09 21.35
CA CYS A 342 39.37 9.50 22.75
C CYS A 342 39.28 8.28 23.66
N LYS A 343 40.35 8.00 24.42
CA LYS A 343 40.38 6.89 25.39
C LYS A 343 39.36 7.11 26.51
N GLU A 344 39.30 8.33 27.05
CA GLU A 344 38.41 8.73 28.15
C GLU A 344 36.93 8.65 27.77
N CYS A 345 36.59 8.81 26.49
CA CYS A 345 35.21 8.67 25.99
C CYS A 345 34.89 7.28 25.40
N GLY A 346 35.78 6.29 25.58
CA GLY A 346 35.57 4.94 25.01
C GLY A 346 35.52 4.91 23.48
N GLY A 347 36.31 5.77 22.83
CA GLY A 347 36.33 5.93 21.38
C GLY A 347 36.55 4.62 20.63
N SER A 348 35.74 4.39 19.59
CA SER A 348 35.70 3.12 18.83
C SER A 348 37.03 2.71 18.19
N GLN A 349 37.99 3.62 18.02
CA GLN A 349 39.30 3.36 17.45
C GLN A 349 40.38 3.08 18.49
N ILE A 350 40.12 3.21 19.80
CA ILE A 350 41.08 2.91 20.87
C ILE A 350 40.62 1.66 21.65
N CYS A 351 41.55 0.75 21.93
CA CYS A 351 41.30 -0.42 22.78
C CYS A 351 41.50 -0.07 24.25
N GLU A 352 41.06 -0.95 25.15
CA GLU A 352 41.29 -0.83 26.59
C GLU A 352 42.78 -0.68 26.94
N HIS A 353 43.68 -1.27 26.14
CA HIS A 353 45.13 -1.12 26.26
C HIS A 353 45.69 0.25 25.80
N GLY A 354 44.83 1.23 25.51
CA GLY A 354 45.24 2.60 25.12
C GLY A 354 45.87 2.74 23.73
N ARG A 355 45.96 1.64 22.95
CA ARG A 355 46.47 1.62 21.58
C ARG A 355 45.32 1.75 20.57
N ARG A 356 45.59 2.18 19.34
CA ARG A 356 44.58 2.12 18.26
C ARG A 356 44.16 0.65 18.08
N ARG A 357 42.85 0.34 18.08
CA ARG A 357 42.32 -1.04 17.98
C ARG A 357 42.88 -1.78 16.76
N SER A 358 43.00 -1.09 15.62
CA SER A 358 43.59 -1.66 14.40
C SER A 358 45.08 -1.99 14.54
N GLN A 359 45.77 -1.41 15.51
CA GLN A 359 47.20 -1.55 15.79
C GLN A 359 47.48 -2.20 17.16
N CYS A 360 46.48 -2.82 17.80
CA CYS A 360 46.69 -3.50 19.06
C CYS A 360 46.88 -5.00 18.80
N LYS A 361 48.05 -5.53 19.14
CA LYS A 361 48.33 -6.98 19.02
C LYS A 361 47.39 -7.80 19.92
N GLU A 362 47.22 -7.36 21.18
CA GLU A 362 46.39 -8.01 22.20
C GLU A 362 44.89 -8.03 21.82
N CYS A 363 44.41 -7.05 21.05
CA CYS A 363 43.03 -7.02 20.55
C CYS A 363 42.87 -7.58 19.12
N GLY A 364 43.89 -8.24 18.56
CA GLY A 364 43.82 -8.82 17.20
C GLY A 364 43.68 -7.78 16.08
N GLY A 365 44.27 -6.59 16.26
CA GLY A 365 44.14 -5.46 15.35
C GLY A 365 44.53 -5.78 13.91
N ALA A 366 43.68 -5.39 12.94
CA ALA A 366 43.82 -5.72 11.53
C ALA A 366 45.16 -5.31 10.87
N SER A 367 45.88 -4.35 11.45
CA SER A 367 47.13 -3.81 10.91
C SER A 367 48.39 -4.52 11.44
N ILE A 368 48.28 -5.33 12.50
CA ILE A 368 49.41 -6.04 13.13
C ILE A 368 49.19 -7.56 13.00
N CYS A 369 50.26 -8.29 12.71
CA CYS A 369 50.24 -9.76 12.67
C CYS A 369 50.54 -10.36 14.05
N GLU A 370 50.33 -11.66 14.19
CA GLU A 370 50.65 -12.43 15.39
C GLU A 370 52.13 -12.32 15.77
N HIS A 371 53.00 -12.04 14.79
CA HIS A 371 54.43 -11.77 14.97
C HIS A 371 54.76 -10.35 15.46
N GLY A 372 53.75 -9.54 15.84
CA GLY A 372 53.94 -8.21 16.42
C GLY A 372 54.43 -7.12 15.46
N ARG A 373 54.51 -7.40 14.16
CA ARG A 373 54.88 -6.43 13.10
C ARG A 373 53.65 -5.98 12.32
N HIS A 374 53.75 -4.84 11.62
CA HIS A 374 52.72 -4.46 10.67
C HIS A 374 52.55 -5.55 9.59
N ARG A 375 51.31 -5.99 9.32
CA ARG A 375 51.03 -7.10 8.37
C ARG A 375 51.64 -6.85 7.00
N HIS A 376 51.68 -5.59 6.56
CA HIS A 376 52.27 -5.20 5.29
C HIS A 376 53.80 -5.16 5.29
N GLN A 377 54.49 -5.31 6.42
CA GLN A 377 55.95 -5.32 6.55
C GLN A 377 56.49 -6.65 7.10
N CYS A 378 55.62 -7.56 7.54
CA CYS A 378 56.01 -8.87 8.02
C CYS A 378 56.35 -9.79 6.83
N LYS A 379 57.61 -10.22 6.75
CA LYS A 379 58.10 -11.12 5.70
C LYS A 379 57.35 -12.46 5.69
N GLU A 380 57.06 -13.01 6.87
CA GLU A 380 56.34 -14.28 7.03
C GLU A 380 54.86 -14.16 6.60
N CYS A 381 54.17 -13.07 6.97
CA CYS A 381 52.78 -12.85 6.51
C CYS A 381 52.69 -12.52 5.02
N ARG A 382 53.70 -11.84 4.45
CA ARG A 382 53.79 -11.62 2.99
C ARG A 382 53.99 -12.93 2.24
N ALA A 383 54.86 -13.81 2.75
CA ALA A 383 55.09 -15.14 2.19
C ALA A 383 53.85 -16.05 2.29
N ALA A 384 53.11 -15.99 3.41
CA ALA A 384 51.87 -16.74 3.59
C ALA A 384 50.74 -16.26 2.64
N LYS A 385 50.60 -14.95 2.42
CA LYS A 385 49.62 -14.41 1.44
C LYS A 385 49.93 -14.82 0.00
N ALA A 386 51.21 -14.87 -0.39
CA ALA A 386 51.62 -15.27 -1.73
C ALA A 386 51.33 -16.76 -2.05
N LYS A 387 51.20 -17.61 -1.02
CA LYS A 387 50.83 -19.02 -1.16
C LYS A 387 49.31 -19.25 -1.26
N GLN A 388 48.47 -18.29 -0.87
CA GLN A 388 47.01 -18.37 -0.92
C GLN A 388 46.40 -17.74 -2.19
N SER A 389 47.21 -17.04 -2.99
CA SER A 389 46.80 -16.39 -4.25
C SER A 389 47.27 -17.14 -5.50
N ARG A 390 47.77 -18.36 -5.34
CA ARG A 390 47.94 -19.38 -6.38
C ARG A 390 46.90 -20.45 -6.13
#